data_AF-A0A0B8N1P4-F1
#
_entry.id   AF-A0A0B8N1P4-F1
#
_cell.length_a   1.000
_cell.length_b   1.000
_cell.length_c   1.000
_cell.angle_alpha   90.00
_cell.angle_beta   90.00
_cell.angle_gamma   90.00
#
_symmetry.space_group_name_H-M   'P 1'
#
loop_
_entity.id
_entity.type
_entity.pdbx_description
1 polymer ?
#
loop_
_entity_poly.entity_id
_entity_poly.type
_entity_poly.pdbx_seq_one_letter_code
_entity_poly.pdbx_strand_id
1 'polypeptide(L)'
;MKIYYMGILRNETKPALELSGEKDLSRFTRDNYNEFMMLFTKTVAERTKPGQRQTIEEKSYTFHSMSRDGIAGVIVSDSEYPPLVAQQLLSKITDEFISKHPHSEYANTNLPERSLSFPQLADYIKKYQDPSQADSIMKIQQELDQTKIVLHKTIESVLERGEKIDSLVAKSDGLSAQSKMFYTQAKKQNSSEYLAKNYLTADPQPERPKKKRKKNKHHDPLTSDGDGLIIADDDPPSLRAAAGDLAINEYDENSPYVLDSSASRGLGAEFKKKKKSGWKTVGDTTTVVSSRAGQDEADAILASAAAESAARQEAHEADDAPTIEGGIIQDMEDDDGGGERMESGARAGLQTAAQTAAMVAAQERRKKAELAAFQRSAQQEGTGGETIYRDASGRIINVAMKRAEARKAAEEAAKAEQAAKEALMGDVQRQAKQERMEQLRSARAMPLARTIEDEDLNEELRNQERWNDPAAQFLTTKKTAKSKTGRPLYTGGFAPNRYGIRPGHRWDGVDRGNGFEKEWFQARARKDRIRDLEYEWQMDE
;
A
#
# COMPACT_ATOMS: atom_id res chain seq x y z
N MET A 1 0.31 -22.62 25.99
CA MET A 1 1.78 -22.68 25.82
C MET A 1 2.23 -24.11 25.50
N LYS A 2 2.38 -24.43 24.22
CA LYS A 2 2.92 -25.69 23.74
C LYS A 2 3.93 -25.46 22.61
N ILE A 3 4.96 -26.32 22.53
CA ILE A 3 5.83 -26.47 21.36
C ILE A 3 5.32 -27.65 20.52
N TYR A 4 5.03 -27.41 19.24
CA TYR A 4 4.51 -28.40 18.30
C TYR A 4 5.60 -29.06 17.47
N TYR A 5 6.62 -28.29 17.09
CA TYR A 5 7.74 -28.75 16.26
C TYR A 5 9.04 -28.11 16.68
N MET A 6 10.11 -28.90 16.59
CA MET A 6 11.48 -28.46 16.77
C MET A 6 12.34 -29.24 15.80
N GLY A 7 13.04 -28.54 14.90
CA GLY A 7 13.86 -29.21 13.91
C GLY A 7 14.91 -28.32 13.26
N ILE A 8 15.75 -28.99 12.49
CA ILE A 8 16.92 -28.45 11.83
C ILE A 8 16.79 -28.77 10.35
N LEU A 9 16.78 -27.73 9.54
CA LEU A 9 16.61 -27.81 8.09
C LEU A 9 17.84 -27.26 7.39
N ARG A 10 18.23 -27.87 6.28
CA ARG A 10 19.24 -27.30 5.39
C ARG A 10 18.61 -26.18 4.57
N ASN A 11 19.27 -25.02 4.50
CA ASN A 11 18.76 -23.82 3.86
C ASN A 11 19.56 -23.39 2.59
N GLU A 12 20.74 -23.96 2.35
CA GLU A 12 21.58 -23.56 1.22
C GLU A 12 20.98 -23.87 -0.16
N THR A 13 20.30 -25.00 -0.26
CA THR A 13 19.69 -25.50 -1.49
C THR A 13 18.17 -25.47 -1.35
N LYS A 14 17.49 -25.00 -2.39
CA LYS A 14 16.02 -25.11 -2.48
C LYS A 14 15.66 -26.40 -3.21
N PRO A 15 14.67 -27.18 -2.74
CA PRO A 15 13.85 -26.95 -1.54
C PRO A 15 14.60 -27.28 -0.24
N ALA A 16 14.19 -26.65 0.87
CA ALA A 16 14.77 -26.93 2.18
C ALA A 16 14.52 -28.38 2.61
N LEU A 17 15.59 -29.03 3.09
CA LEU A 17 15.59 -30.44 3.47
C LEU A 17 15.58 -30.57 5.01
N GLU A 18 14.65 -31.34 5.57
CA GLU A 18 14.64 -31.66 7.01
C GLU A 18 15.79 -32.63 7.33
N LEU A 19 16.80 -32.17 8.08
CA LEU A 19 17.93 -32.99 8.52
C LEU A 19 17.57 -33.80 9.76
N SER A 20 16.97 -33.15 10.75
CA SER A 20 16.47 -33.77 11.98
C SER A 20 15.29 -32.96 12.53
N GLY A 21 14.28 -33.61 13.10
CA GLY A 21 13.12 -32.89 13.62
C GLY A 21 12.15 -33.75 14.41
N GLU A 22 11.71 -33.21 15.53
CA GLU A 22 10.78 -33.82 16.47
C GLU A 22 9.44 -33.08 16.50
N LYS A 23 8.34 -33.83 16.66
CA LYS A 23 6.96 -33.32 16.53
C LYS A 23 6.11 -33.82 17.70
N ASP A 24 5.44 -32.90 18.40
CA ASP A 24 4.47 -33.22 19.45
C ASP A 24 3.04 -32.82 19.03
N LEU A 25 2.41 -33.71 18.26
CA LEU A 25 1.07 -33.52 17.69
C LEU A 25 0.04 -34.46 18.33
N SER A 26 -1.18 -33.96 18.48
CA SER A 26 -2.33 -34.76 18.95
C SER A 26 -2.68 -35.87 17.96
N ARG A 27 -3.15 -37.02 18.47
CA ARG A 27 -3.34 -38.26 17.70
C ARG A 27 -4.42 -38.18 16.59
N PHE A 28 -5.41 -37.30 16.73
CA PHE A 28 -6.60 -37.31 15.87
C PHE A 28 -6.51 -36.45 14.60
N THR A 29 -5.59 -35.47 14.54
CA THR A 29 -5.41 -34.57 13.38
C THR A 29 -3.96 -34.56 12.89
N ARG A 30 -3.19 -35.59 13.28
CA ARG A 30 -1.73 -35.62 13.15
C ARG A 30 -1.26 -35.48 11.72
N ASP A 31 -1.85 -36.21 10.79
CA ASP A 31 -1.26 -36.36 9.45
C ASP A 31 -1.44 -35.10 8.60
N ASN A 32 -2.67 -34.58 8.49
CA ASN A 32 -2.91 -33.34 7.74
C ASN A 32 -2.16 -32.14 8.34
N TYR A 33 -2.17 -32.01 9.67
CA TYR A 33 -1.50 -30.91 10.35
C TYR A 33 0.02 -31.01 10.21
N ASN A 34 0.58 -32.22 10.27
CA ASN A 34 1.99 -32.47 10.05
C ASN A 34 2.44 -32.04 8.66
N GLU A 35 1.67 -32.36 7.61
CA GLU A 35 2.00 -31.96 6.24
C GLU A 35 2.04 -30.43 6.08
N PHE A 36 1.03 -29.70 6.59
CA PHE A 36 1.04 -28.23 6.57
C PHE A 36 2.15 -27.62 7.41
N MET A 37 2.37 -28.14 8.62
CA MET A 37 3.43 -27.67 9.50
C MET A 37 4.79 -27.83 8.82
N MET A 38 5.03 -28.96 8.13
CA MET A 38 6.27 -29.18 7.39
C MET A 38 6.40 -28.29 6.15
N LEU A 39 5.31 -28.04 5.43
CA LEU A 39 5.33 -27.10 4.29
C LEU A 39 5.75 -25.70 4.76
N PHE A 40 5.15 -25.21 5.85
CA PHE A 40 5.45 -23.89 6.38
C PHE A 40 6.84 -23.83 7.03
N THR A 41 7.29 -24.84 7.78
CA THR A 41 8.65 -24.84 8.35
C THR A 41 9.72 -24.86 7.27
N LYS A 42 9.53 -25.63 6.18
CA LYS A 42 10.40 -25.60 4.99
C LYS A 42 10.40 -24.22 4.34
N THR A 43 9.22 -23.64 4.11
CA THR A 43 9.10 -22.30 3.52
C THR A 43 9.80 -21.24 4.39
N VAL A 44 9.62 -21.28 5.71
CA VAL A 44 10.28 -20.36 6.64
C VAL A 44 11.80 -20.54 6.63
N ALA A 45 12.28 -21.79 6.61
CA ALA A 45 13.70 -22.08 6.50
C ALA A 45 14.30 -21.45 5.22
N GLU A 46 13.71 -21.72 4.05
CA GLU A 46 14.15 -21.21 2.73
C GLU A 46 14.21 -19.67 2.63
N ARG A 47 13.37 -19.00 3.41
CA ARG A 47 13.21 -17.54 3.39
C ARG A 47 14.03 -16.83 4.48
N THR A 48 14.62 -17.59 5.40
CA THR A 48 15.50 -17.05 6.44
C THR A 48 16.90 -16.85 5.85
N LYS A 49 17.44 -15.62 5.85
CA LYS A 49 18.80 -15.37 5.33
C LYS A 49 19.87 -15.91 6.29
N PRO A 50 21.08 -16.25 5.80
CA PRO A 50 22.19 -16.66 6.66
C PRO A 50 22.50 -15.61 7.74
N GLY A 51 22.63 -16.06 9.00
CA GLY A 51 22.88 -15.17 10.15
C GLY A 51 21.67 -14.36 10.62
N GLN A 52 20.49 -14.53 10.02
CA GLN A 52 19.27 -13.85 10.42
C GLN A 52 18.48 -14.68 11.44
N ARG A 53 17.87 -13.97 12.41
CA ARG A 53 16.84 -14.51 13.30
C ARG A 53 15.49 -13.90 12.93
N GLN A 54 14.47 -14.74 12.80
CA GLN A 54 13.11 -14.30 12.47
C GLN A 54 12.09 -14.92 13.44
N THR A 55 11.04 -14.17 13.73
CA THR A 55 9.84 -14.65 14.41
C THR A 55 8.64 -14.29 13.55
N ILE A 56 7.85 -15.28 13.17
CA ILE A 56 6.68 -15.13 12.29
C ILE A 56 5.47 -15.55 13.09
N GLU A 57 4.58 -14.60 13.33
CA GLU A 57 3.30 -14.83 13.99
C GLU A 57 2.27 -15.19 12.92
N GLU A 58 1.50 -16.25 13.11
CA GLU A 58 0.41 -16.65 12.22
C GLU A 58 -0.78 -17.10 13.09
N LYS A 59 -1.71 -16.17 13.30
CA LYS A 59 -2.88 -16.35 14.17
C LYS A 59 -2.47 -16.77 15.59
N SER A 60 -2.66 -18.04 15.95
CA SER A 60 -2.38 -18.60 17.27
C SER A 60 -1.01 -19.26 17.37
N TYR A 61 -0.32 -19.44 16.24
CA TYR A 61 0.98 -20.11 16.15
C TYR A 61 2.09 -19.13 15.87
N THR A 62 3.29 -19.42 16.38
CA THR A 62 4.50 -18.66 16.15
C THR A 62 5.61 -19.56 15.63
N PHE A 63 6.23 -19.15 14.53
CA PHE A 63 7.40 -19.78 13.96
C PHE A 63 8.62 -18.96 14.35
N HIS A 64 9.53 -19.57 15.09
CA HIS A 64 10.83 -18.99 15.39
C HIS A 64 11.85 -19.66 14.48
N SER A 65 12.63 -18.87 13.74
CA SER A 65 13.71 -19.38 12.89
C SER A 65 15.03 -18.65 13.14
N MET A 66 16.12 -19.39 12.98
CA MET A 66 17.48 -18.87 13.04
C MET A 66 18.35 -19.61 12.03
N SER A 67 19.07 -18.88 11.19
CA SER A 67 20.01 -19.48 10.24
C SER A 67 21.47 -19.29 10.65
N ARG A 68 22.25 -20.37 10.63
CA ARG A 68 23.68 -20.42 10.94
C ARG A 68 24.34 -21.56 10.14
N ASP A 69 25.51 -21.30 9.56
CA ASP A 69 26.38 -22.29 8.89
C ASP A 69 25.69 -23.18 7.84
N GLY A 70 24.86 -22.58 6.97
CA GLY A 70 24.13 -23.30 5.91
C GLY A 70 22.86 -24.04 6.37
N ILE A 71 22.56 -23.96 7.67
CA ILE A 71 21.40 -24.58 8.31
C ILE A 71 20.43 -23.51 8.82
N ALA A 72 19.16 -23.87 8.94
CA ALA A 72 18.12 -23.13 9.64
C ALA A 72 17.46 -24.00 10.72
N GLY A 73 17.56 -23.58 11.97
CA GLY A 73 16.75 -24.13 13.06
C GLY A 73 15.37 -23.49 13.04
N VAL A 74 14.31 -24.29 13.20
CA VAL A 74 12.92 -23.82 13.25
C VAL A 74 12.20 -24.45 14.44
N ILE A 75 11.54 -23.62 15.24
CA ILE A 75 10.62 -24.02 16.31
C ILE A 75 9.22 -23.47 15.99
N VAL A 76 8.20 -24.31 16.14
CA VAL A 76 6.79 -23.92 16.05
C VAL A 76 6.16 -24.06 17.42
N SER A 77 5.62 -22.95 17.93
CA SER A 77 5.00 -22.88 19.25
C SER A 77 3.66 -22.15 19.20
N ASP A 78 2.94 -22.16 20.32
CA ASP A 78 1.85 -21.22 20.57
C ASP A 78 2.38 -19.79 20.66
N SER A 79 1.55 -18.82 20.27
CA SER A 79 1.78 -17.38 20.49
C SER A 79 2.02 -17.00 21.95
N GLU A 80 1.49 -17.77 22.89
CA GLU A 80 1.74 -17.56 24.32
C GLU A 80 3.17 -17.91 24.72
N TYR A 81 3.84 -18.83 24.01
CA TYR A 81 5.17 -19.30 24.39
C TYR A 81 6.20 -18.14 24.30
N PRO A 82 7.04 -17.91 25.33
CA PRO A 82 7.94 -16.76 25.32
C PRO A 82 8.92 -16.79 24.14
N PRO A 83 8.91 -15.77 23.26
CA PRO A 83 9.70 -15.80 22.02
C PRO A 83 11.20 -15.80 22.29
N LEU A 84 11.64 -15.17 23.38
CA LEU A 84 13.04 -15.13 23.78
C LEU A 84 13.55 -16.54 24.15
N VAL A 85 12.74 -17.31 24.87
CA VAL A 85 13.09 -18.68 25.27
C VAL A 85 13.19 -19.58 24.03
N ALA A 86 12.27 -19.43 23.07
CA ALA A 86 12.31 -20.19 21.81
C ALA A 86 13.57 -19.88 20.98
N GLN A 87 13.95 -18.60 20.84
CA GLN A 87 15.15 -18.19 20.09
C GLN A 87 16.46 -18.64 20.75
N GLN A 88 16.50 -18.64 22.08
CA GLN A 88 17.64 -19.17 22.83
C GLN A 88 17.75 -20.69 22.71
N LEU A 89 16.62 -21.38 22.78
CA LEU A 89 16.56 -22.82 22.57
C LEU A 89 17.01 -23.20 21.16
N LEU A 90 16.62 -22.42 20.14
CA LEU A 90 17.13 -22.55 18.78
C LEU A 90 18.65 -22.44 18.73
N SER A 91 19.22 -21.40 19.36
CA SER A 91 20.67 -21.19 19.37
C SER A 91 21.42 -22.39 19.97
N LYS A 92 20.92 -22.92 21.11
CA LYS A 92 21.49 -24.12 21.73
C LYS A 92 21.44 -25.33 20.80
N ILE A 93 20.28 -25.58 20.19
CA ILE A 93 20.06 -26.73 19.31
C ILE A 93 20.94 -26.64 18.06
N THR A 94 21.04 -25.46 17.44
CA THR A 94 21.88 -25.26 16.25
C THR A 94 23.35 -25.45 16.59
N ASP A 95 23.80 -24.95 17.75
CA ASP A 95 25.21 -25.01 18.15
C ASP A 95 25.62 -26.44 18.52
N GLU A 96 24.77 -27.16 19.25
CA GLU A 96 24.99 -28.58 19.53
C GLU A 96 24.97 -29.42 18.25
N PHE A 97 24.12 -29.11 17.28
CA PHE A 97 24.07 -29.82 16.02
C PHE A 97 25.35 -29.61 15.20
N ILE A 98 25.79 -28.35 15.03
CA ILE A 98 27.03 -28.01 14.33
C ILE A 98 28.25 -28.64 15.03
N SER A 99 28.22 -28.78 16.36
CA SER A 99 29.29 -29.44 17.11
C SER A 99 29.38 -30.95 16.85
N LYS A 100 28.27 -31.61 16.51
CA LYS A 100 28.20 -33.06 16.28
C LYS A 100 28.35 -33.44 14.82
N HIS A 101 27.77 -32.63 13.94
CA HIS A 101 27.77 -32.82 12.50
C HIS A 101 28.57 -31.67 11.87
N PRO A 102 29.77 -31.92 11.33
CA PRO A 102 30.53 -30.89 10.65
C PRO A 102 29.85 -30.50 9.34
N HIS A 103 30.12 -29.28 8.86
CA HIS A 103 29.50 -28.72 7.66
C HIS A 103 29.58 -29.61 6.41
N SER A 104 30.67 -30.36 6.24
CA SER A 104 30.86 -31.30 5.13
C SER A 104 29.81 -32.41 5.06
N GLU A 105 29.20 -32.79 6.19
CA GLU A 105 28.26 -33.90 6.27
C GLU A 105 26.90 -33.54 5.66
N TYR A 106 26.43 -32.32 5.90
CA TYR A 106 25.14 -31.82 5.40
C TYR A 106 25.26 -30.88 4.18
N ALA A 107 26.47 -30.53 3.75
CA ALA A 107 26.70 -29.79 2.50
C ALA A 107 26.33 -30.59 1.24
N ASN A 108 26.27 -31.93 1.30
CA ASN A 108 25.92 -32.75 0.14
C ASN A 108 24.43 -32.66 -0.21
N THR A 109 24.10 -32.43 -1.48
CA THR A 109 22.70 -32.21 -1.93
C THR A 109 21.86 -33.50 -1.96
N ASN A 110 22.49 -34.67 -1.94
CA ASN A 110 21.81 -35.97 -2.10
C ASN A 110 21.47 -36.67 -0.76
N LEU A 111 21.45 -35.96 0.36
CA LEU A 111 21.04 -36.59 1.63
C LEU A 111 19.54 -36.87 1.64
N PRO A 112 19.10 -38.07 2.05
CA PRO A 112 17.69 -38.32 2.31
C PRO A 112 17.21 -37.50 3.50
N GLU A 113 15.91 -37.17 3.53
CA GLU A 113 15.28 -36.52 4.68
C GLU A 113 15.50 -37.35 5.95
N ARG A 114 15.73 -36.68 7.09
CA ARG A 114 15.94 -37.31 8.40
C ARG A 114 17.12 -38.29 8.45
N SER A 115 18.17 -38.04 7.67
CA SER A 115 19.38 -38.86 7.63
C SER A 115 20.32 -38.63 8.81
N LEU A 116 20.31 -37.44 9.41
CA LEU A 116 21.21 -37.09 10.50
C LEU A 116 20.52 -37.29 11.85
N SER A 117 21.07 -38.20 12.65
CA SER A 117 20.50 -38.55 13.94
C SER A 117 20.83 -37.51 15.00
N PHE A 118 19.79 -36.84 15.50
CA PHE A 118 19.91 -35.91 16.62
C PHE A 118 18.85 -36.21 17.69
N PRO A 119 19.04 -37.29 18.50
CA PRO A 119 18.03 -37.78 19.43
C PRO A 119 17.75 -36.82 20.59
N GLN A 120 18.64 -35.86 20.87
CA GLN A 120 18.42 -34.85 21.91
C GLN A 120 17.14 -34.02 21.68
N LEU A 121 16.68 -33.86 20.44
CA LEU A 121 15.44 -33.12 20.14
C LEU A 121 14.22 -33.73 20.84
N ALA A 122 14.17 -35.05 20.96
CA ALA A 122 13.07 -35.77 21.63
C ALA A 122 12.99 -35.46 23.12
N ASP A 123 14.14 -35.23 23.76
CA ASP A 123 14.20 -34.83 25.16
C ASP A 123 13.95 -33.33 25.33
N TYR A 124 14.45 -32.51 24.41
CA TYR A 124 14.28 -31.06 24.44
C TYR A 124 12.84 -30.63 24.19
N ILE A 125 12.13 -31.25 23.24
CA ILE A 125 10.74 -30.92 22.99
C ILE A 125 9.85 -31.22 24.21
N LYS A 126 10.22 -32.20 25.04
CA LYS A 126 9.49 -32.53 26.28
C LYS A 126 9.90 -31.62 27.43
N LYS A 127 11.19 -31.41 27.62
CA LYS A 127 11.75 -30.63 28.74
C LYS A 127 11.38 -29.15 28.65
N TYR A 128 11.40 -28.58 27.45
CA TYR A 128 11.16 -27.15 27.22
C TYR A 128 9.69 -26.82 26.89
N GLN A 129 8.75 -27.76 27.08
CA GLN A 129 7.33 -27.39 27.16
C GLN A 129 7.11 -26.39 28.30
N ASP A 130 7.83 -26.54 29.40
CA ASP A 130 7.85 -25.60 30.52
C ASP A 130 8.95 -24.55 30.31
N PRO A 131 8.61 -23.26 30.09
CA PRO A 131 9.61 -22.22 29.81
C PRO A 131 10.58 -21.95 30.97
N SER A 132 10.18 -22.20 32.22
CA SER A 132 11.02 -22.00 33.42
C SER A 132 12.24 -22.92 33.45
N GLN A 133 12.18 -24.07 32.78
CA GLN A 133 13.32 -24.99 32.67
C GLN A 133 14.44 -24.45 31.77
N ALA A 134 14.23 -23.31 31.11
CA ALA A 134 15.21 -22.63 30.27
C ALA A 134 16.05 -21.57 31.01
N ASP A 135 15.85 -21.33 32.30
CA ASP A 135 16.54 -20.28 33.07
C ASP A 135 18.07 -20.36 33.02
N SER A 136 18.62 -21.59 32.95
CA SER A 136 20.07 -21.79 32.80
C SER A 136 20.60 -21.35 31.43
N ILE A 137 19.78 -21.48 30.38
CA ILE A 137 20.10 -20.99 29.03
C ILE A 137 19.91 -19.48 28.97
N MET A 138 18.87 -18.94 29.61
CA MET A 138 18.61 -17.50 29.66
C MET A 138 19.78 -16.71 30.23
N LYS A 139 20.41 -17.21 31.31
CA LYS A 139 21.55 -16.54 31.95
C LYS A 139 22.82 -16.54 31.10
N ILE A 140 23.11 -17.63 30.39
CA ILE A 140 24.35 -17.81 29.62
C ILE A 140 24.33 -16.94 28.34
N GLN A 141 23.14 -16.65 27.79
CA GLN A 141 23.00 -15.93 26.52
C GLN A 141 22.67 -14.43 26.65
N GLN A 142 22.36 -13.94 27.85
CA GLN A 142 21.99 -12.53 28.08
C GLN A 142 23.15 -11.55 27.76
N GLU A 143 24.40 -12.04 27.77
CA GLU A 143 25.60 -11.26 27.44
C GLU A 143 26.00 -11.31 25.95
N LEU A 144 25.49 -12.27 25.18
CA LEU A 144 25.91 -12.53 23.78
C LEU A 144 24.88 -12.11 22.72
N ASP A 145 23.59 -12.00 23.06
CA ASP A 145 22.49 -11.87 22.08
C ASP A 145 21.94 -10.44 21.89
N GLN A 146 22.79 -9.48 21.54
CA GLN A 146 22.31 -8.20 20.95
C GLN A 146 21.95 -8.33 19.46
N THR A 147 21.34 -9.45 19.05
CA THR A 147 20.97 -9.67 17.65
C THR A 147 19.54 -9.21 17.39
N LYS A 148 19.36 -8.41 16.33
CA LYS A 148 18.03 -7.91 15.95
C LYS A 148 17.18 -9.07 15.42
N ILE A 149 16.10 -9.39 16.13
CA ILE A 149 15.09 -10.37 15.68
C ILE A 149 14.15 -9.64 14.72
N VAL A 150 14.01 -10.17 13.50
CA VAL A 150 13.04 -9.64 12.54
C VAL A 150 11.67 -10.27 12.82
N LEU A 151 10.68 -9.43 13.14
CA LEU A 151 9.34 -9.88 13.47
C LEU A 151 8.39 -9.67 12.29
N HIS A 152 7.72 -10.74 11.91
CA HIS A 152 6.73 -10.81 10.85
C HIS A 152 5.36 -11.13 11.47
N LYS A 153 4.33 -10.33 11.18
CA LYS A 153 2.97 -10.52 11.74
C LYS A 153 2.13 -11.59 11.06
N THR A 154 2.51 -11.94 9.84
CA THR A 154 1.84 -12.95 9.02
C THR A 154 2.88 -13.65 8.18
N ILE A 155 2.64 -14.91 7.84
CA ILE A 155 3.55 -15.67 6.98
C ILE A 155 3.63 -15.09 5.56
N GLU A 156 2.59 -14.38 5.11
CA GLU A 156 2.58 -13.66 3.82
C GLU A 156 3.69 -12.61 3.72
N SER A 157 4.09 -12.00 4.84
CA SER A 157 5.16 -10.99 4.84
C SER A 157 6.56 -11.57 4.62
N VAL A 158 6.70 -12.89 4.67
CA VAL A 158 7.93 -13.63 4.37
C VAL A 158 7.93 -14.14 2.91
N LEU A 159 6.77 -14.15 2.25
CA LEU A 159 6.62 -14.56 0.86
C LEU A 159 7.10 -13.46 -0.11
N GLU A 160 7.40 -13.86 -1.34
CA GLU A 160 7.75 -12.92 -2.40
C GLU A 160 6.55 -12.07 -2.82
N ARG A 161 6.83 -10.86 -3.32
CA ARG A 161 5.79 -9.94 -3.80
C ARG A 161 5.01 -10.59 -4.95
N GLY A 162 3.73 -10.86 -4.72
CA GLY A 162 2.84 -11.50 -5.70
C GLY A 162 2.64 -13.00 -5.50
N GLU A 163 3.34 -13.62 -4.55
CA GLU A 163 3.13 -15.02 -4.15
C GLU A 163 2.11 -15.08 -3.00
N LYS A 164 1.05 -15.86 -3.18
CA LYS A 164 0.02 -16.10 -2.15
C LYS A 164 0.17 -17.48 -1.53
N ILE A 165 -0.21 -17.63 -0.27
CA ILE A 165 -0.23 -18.92 0.43
C ILE A 165 -1.06 -19.95 -0.34
N ASP A 166 -2.19 -19.54 -0.91
CA ASP A 166 -3.04 -20.42 -1.72
C ASP A 166 -2.30 -21.03 -2.92
N SER A 167 -1.43 -20.23 -3.56
CA SER A 167 -0.63 -20.68 -4.70
C SER A 167 0.45 -21.67 -4.27
N LEU A 168 1.04 -21.48 -3.09
CA LEU A 168 2.00 -22.42 -2.51
C LEU A 168 1.33 -23.76 -2.17
N VAL A 169 0.17 -23.74 -1.52
CA VAL A 169 -0.59 -24.96 -1.16
C VAL A 169 -1.05 -25.72 -2.41
N ALA A 170 -1.45 -25.00 -3.47
CA ALA A 170 -1.82 -25.65 -4.72
C ALA A 170 -0.62 -26.34 -5.39
N LYS A 171 0.53 -25.66 -5.46
CA LYS A 171 1.76 -26.13 -6.11
C LYS A 171 2.57 -27.14 -5.30
N SER A 172 2.32 -27.27 -4.00
CA SER A 172 3.13 -28.15 -3.15
C SER A 172 2.88 -29.62 -3.48
N ASP A 173 3.96 -30.35 -3.78
CA ASP A 173 3.94 -31.81 -3.95
C ASP A 173 3.96 -32.55 -2.61
N GLY A 174 4.38 -31.87 -1.52
CA GLY A 174 4.44 -32.43 -0.17
C GLY A 174 3.11 -32.43 0.60
N LEU A 175 2.00 -32.01 -0.02
CA LEU A 175 0.67 -32.06 0.57
C LEU A 175 -0.18 -33.11 -0.14
N SER A 176 -0.78 -34.01 0.62
CA SER A 176 -1.77 -34.95 0.12
C SER A 176 -3.03 -34.23 -0.39
N ALA A 177 -3.79 -34.89 -1.27
CA ALA A 177 -5.06 -34.36 -1.75
C ALA A 177 -6.04 -34.10 -0.59
N GLN A 178 -6.00 -34.93 0.45
CA GLN A 178 -6.82 -34.78 1.65
C GLN A 178 -6.45 -33.50 2.43
N SER A 179 -5.15 -33.22 2.60
CA SER A 179 -4.68 -31.99 3.23
C SER A 179 -5.07 -30.75 2.45
N LYS A 180 -4.92 -30.75 1.12
CA LYS A 180 -5.34 -29.63 0.26
C LYS A 180 -6.85 -29.36 0.40
N MET A 181 -7.67 -30.40 0.44
CA MET A 181 -9.12 -30.27 0.69
C MET A 181 -9.44 -29.76 2.09
N PHE A 182 -8.69 -30.20 3.11
CA PHE A 182 -8.86 -29.71 4.48
C PHE A 182 -8.59 -28.21 4.58
N TYR A 183 -7.55 -27.71 3.90
CA TYR A 183 -7.23 -26.28 3.85
C TYR A 183 -8.33 -25.44 3.19
N THR A 184 -8.83 -25.87 2.03
CA THR A 184 -9.90 -25.14 1.33
C THR A 184 -11.20 -25.16 2.13
N GLN A 185 -11.53 -26.28 2.79
CA GLN A 185 -12.69 -26.39 3.68
C GLN A 185 -12.56 -25.48 4.90
N ALA A 186 -11.41 -25.47 5.58
CA ALA A 186 -11.16 -24.60 6.72
C ALA A 186 -11.24 -23.12 6.33
N LYS A 187 -10.71 -22.75 5.16
CA LYS A 187 -10.82 -21.37 4.64
C LYS A 187 -12.27 -20.97 4.38
N LYS A 188 -13.06 -21.86 3.76
CA LYS A 188 -14.49 -21.64 3.53
C LYS A 188 -15.24 -21.47 4.84
N GLN A 189 -14.98 -22.32 5.83
CA GLN A 189 -15.59 -22.23 7.16
C GLN A 189 -15.27 -20.89 7.84
N ASN A 190 -13.99 -20.49 7.86
CA ASN A 190 -13.58 -19.19 8.43
C ASN A 190 -14.25 -18.01 7.71
N SER A 191 -14.39 -18.07 6.38
CA SER A 191 -15.08 -17.02 5.62
C SER A 191 -16.58 -16.98 5.93
N SER A 192 -17.23 -18.14 6.08
CA SER A 192 -18.63 -18.22 6.45
C SER A 192 -18.87 -17.76 7.88
N GLU A 193 -17.96 -18.05 8.81
CA GLU A 193 -18.04 -17.60 10.20
C GLU A 193 -17.87 -16.08 10.29
N TYR A 194 -16.92 -15.53 9.52
CA TYR A 194 -16.74 -14.08 9.43
C TYR A 194 -17.98 -13.38 8.87
N LEU A 195 -18.55 -13.92 7.77
CA LEU A 195 -19.79 -13.40 7.19
C LEU A 195 -20.96 -13.55 8.16
N ALA A 196 -21.05 -14.68 8.87
CA ALA A 196 -22.09 -14.90 9.86
C ALA A 196 -22.02 -13.86 10.98
N LYS A 197 -20.82 -13.66 11.55
CA LYS A 197 -20.59 -12.74 12.67
C LYS A 197 -20.79 -11.27 12.30
N ASN A 198 -20.38 -10.87 11.11
CA ASN A 198 -20.37 -9.45 10.73
C ASN A 198 -21.57 -9.02 9.87
N TYR A 199 -22.25 -9.96 9.20
CA TYR A 199 -23.29 -9.63 8.22
C TYR A 199 -24.59 -10.44 8.39
N LEU A 200 -24.56 -11.60 9.06
CA LEU A 200 -25.73 -12.50 9.12
C LEU A 200 -26.38 -12.60 10.51
N THR A 201 -25.71 -12.21 11.59
CA THR A 201 -26.35 -12.03 12.89
C THR A 201 -27.28 -10.83 12.85
N ALA A 202 -28.59 -11.08 12.80
CA ALA A 202 -29.61 -10.06 12.98
C ALA A 202 -29.36 -9.33 14.31
N ASP A 203 -29.39 -7.99 14.28
CA ASP A 203 -29.31 -7.17 15.49
C ASP A 203 -30.29 -7.70 16.55
N PRO A 204 -29.87 -7.88 17.81
CA PRO A 204 -30.80 -8.24 18.87
C PRO A 204 -31.88 -7.17 18.94
N GLN A 205 -33.13 -7.60 18.76
CA GLN A 205 -34.30 -6.70 18.74
C GLN A 205 -34.27 -5.78 19.97
N PRO A 206 -34.36 -4.45 19.81
CA PRO A 206 -34.39 -3.56 20.95
C PRO A 206 -35.65 -3.85 21.78
N GLU A 207 -35.47 -4.13 23.07
CA GLU A 207 -36.52 -4.28 24.09
C GLU A 207 -37.47 -3.08 24.06
N ARG A 208 -38.54 -3.17 23.27
CA ARG A 208 -39.60 -2.17 23.24
C ARG A 208 -40.54 -2.42 24.43
N PRO A 209 -40.84 -1.40 25.27
CA PRO A 209 -41.73 -1.56 26.41
C PRO A 209 -43.14 -1.94 25.93
N LYS A 210 -43.67 -3.04 26.50
CA LYS A 210 -44.96 -3.66 26.14
C LYS A 210 -46.13 -2.67 26.30
N LYS A 211 -46.66 -2.14 25.20
CA LYS A 211 -47.97 -1.47 25.18
C LYS A 211 -49.09 -2.53 25.23
N LYS A 212 -49.87 -2.53 26.31
CA LYS A 212 -51.11 -3.30 26.45
C LYS A 212 -52.06 -2.98 25.29
N ARG A 213 -52.40 -3.98 24.46
CA ARG A 213 -53.53 -3.92 23.52
C ARG A 213 -54.63 -4.89 23.95
N LYS A 214 -55.86 -4.37 23.94
CA LYS A 214 -57.12 -5.06 24.26
C LYS A 214 -57.29 -6.33 23.40
N LYS A 215 -57.69 -7.42 24.06
CA LYS A 215 -58.30 -8.60 23.44
C LYS A 215 -59.58 -8.20 22.72
N ASN A 216 -59.73 -8.62 21.47
CA ASN A 216 -61.00 -9.11 20.94
C ASN A 216 -60.75 -10.47 20.29
N LYS A 217 -61.71 -11.36 20.52
CA LYS A 217 -61.72 -12.80 20.26
C LYS A 217 -62.44 -13.05 18.93
N HIS A 218 -61.89 -13.88 18.06
CA HIS A 218 -62.69 -14.76 17.20
C HIS A 218 -61.90 -16.02 16.84
N HIS A 219 -62.61 -17.14 16.97
CA HIS A 219 -62.33 -18.53 16.58
C HIS A 219 -62.60 -18.64 15.06
N ASP A 220 -61.90 -19.41 14.23
CA ASP A 220 -61.92 -20.89 14.07
C ASP A 220 -60.81 -21.38 13.09
N PRO A 221 -60.55 -22.71 12.96
CA PRO A 221 -59.35 -23.34 12.38
C PRO A 221 -59.53 -23.96 10.97
N LEU A 222 -58.46 -24.66 10.50
CA LEU A 222 -58.24 -25.36 9.21
C LEU A 222 -57.81 -24.44 8.05
N THR A 223 -56.76 -24.70 7.27
CA THR A 223 -56.37 -25.93 6.57
C THR A 223 -54.87 -25.92 6.18
N SER A 224 -54.31 -27.11 6.01
CA SER A 224 -53.04 -27.40 5.34
C SER A 224 -53.09 -27.12 3.83
N ASP A 225 -51.90 -27.11 3.23
CA ASP A 225 -51.57 -27.29 1.81
C ASP A 225 -51.41 -26.03 0.94
N GLY A 226 -50.25 -25.95 0.27
CA GLY A 226 -50.05 -25.08 -0.89
C GLY A 226 -48.71 -24.34 -0.93
N ASP A 227 -47.66 -25.08 -1.31
CA ASP A 227 -46.74 -24.75 -2.40
C ASP A 227 -46.31 -23.28 -2.61
N GLY A 228 -45.00 -23.02 -2.49
CA GLY A 228 -44.38 -21.72 -2.77
C GLY A 228 -42.93 -21.90 -3.17
N LEU A 229 -42.70 -22.01 -4.47
CA LEU A 229 -41.40 -22.07 -5.13
C LEU A 229 -40.42 -21.02 -4.60
N ILE A 230 -39.24 -21.49 -4.21
CA ILE A 230 -38.02 -20.70 -4.02
C ILE A 230 -37.33 -20.66 -5.39
N ILE A 231 -37.44 -19.53 -6.10
CA ILE A 231 -36.53 -19.23 -7.20
C ILE A 231 -35.31 -18.54 -6.57
N ALA A 232 -34.24 -19.32 -6.43
CA ALA A 232 -32.90 -18.81 -6.25
C ALA A 232 -32.34 -18.48 -7.64
N ASP A 233 -32.32 -17.20 -7.99
CA ASP A 233 -31.38 -16.64 -8.96
C ASP A 233 -30.41 -15.77 -8.15
N ASP A 234 -29.32 -16.39 -7.69
CA ASP A 234 -28.16 -15.68 -7.13
C ASP A 234 -26.98 -16.02 -8.04
N ASP A 235 -26.96 -15.33 -9.19
CA ASP A 235 -25.83 -15.30 -10.10
C ASP A 235 -24.60 -14.68 -9.39
N PRO A 236 -23.40 -15.27 -9.52
CA PRO A 236 -22.21 -14.77 -8.84
C PRO A 236 -21.82 -13.38 -9.36
N PRO A 237 -21.42 -12.43 -8.48
CA PRO A 237 -21.03 -11.09 -8.92
C PRO A 237 -19.79 -11.16 -9.81
N SER A 238 -19.99 -10.79 -11.08
CA SER A 238 -18.93 -10.72 -12.08
C SER A 238 -17.87 -9.68 -11.69
N LEU A 239 -16.59 -10.08 -11.82
CA LEU A 239 -15.38 -9.31 -11.57
C LEU A 239 -15.15 -8.22 -12.64
N ARG A 240 -16.11 -7.31 -12.84
CA ARG A 240 -15.94 -6.17 -13.76
C ARG A 240 -16.39 -4.81 -13.20
N ALA A 241 -16.86 -4.78 -11.95
CA ALA A 241 -17.24 -3.53 -11.27
C ALA A 241 -16.08 -2.84 -10.50
N ALA A 242 -14.84 -3.34 -10.58
CA ALA A 242 -13.68 -2.79 -9.85
C ALA A 242 -12.72 -1.95 -10.70
N ALA A 243 -13.16 -1.42 -11.85
CA ALA A 243 -12.32 -0.64 -12.77
C ALA A 243 -13.01 0.66 -13.25
N GLY A 244 -13.74 1.33 -12.36
CA GLY A 244 -14.56 2.49 -12.73
C GLY A 244 -14.61 3.63 -11.73
N ASP A 245 -13.62 3.79 -10.84
CA ASP A 245 -13.56 4.96 -9.94
C ASP A 245 -12.12 5.38 -9.59
N LEU A 246 -11.25 5.50 -10.60
CA LEU A 246 -10.00 6.25 -10.47
C LEU A 246 -10.27 7.74 -10.75
N ALA A 247 -11.10 8.37 -9.92
CA ALA A 247 -11.01 9.81 -9.75
C ALA A 247 -9.71 10.08 -8.98
N ILE A 248 -8.72 10.66 -9.65
CA ILE A 248 -7.47 11.14 -9.04
C ILE A 248 -7.87 12.19 -8.00
N ASN A 249 -7.99 11.74 -6.74
CA ASN A 249 -8.25 12.63 -5.63
C ASN A 249 -6.89 13.17 -5.19
N GLU A 250 -6.53 14.34 -5.70
CA GLU A 250 -5.21 14.98 -5.59
C GLU A 250 -4.77 15.30 -4.14
N TYR A 251 -5.60 14.96 -3.16
CA TYR A 251 -5.45 15.28 -1.74
C TYR A 251 -5.19 14.05 -0.83
N ASP A 252 -5.09 12.83 -1.38
CA ASP A 252 -4.75 11.62 -0.61
C ASP A 252 -3.27 11.26 -0.74
N GLU A 253 -2.47 11.66 0.26
CA GLU A 253 -1.02 11.39 0.36
C GLU A 253 -0.65 9.88 0.43
N ASN A 254 -1.63 8.99 0.68
CA ASN A 254 -1.40 7.55 0.72
C ASN A 254 -1.91 6.81 -0.52
N SER A 255 -2.45 7.52 -1.51
CA SER A 255 -2.79 6.92 -2.79
C SER A 255 -1.50 6.54 -3.53
N PRO A 256 -1.34 5.28 -3.99
CA PRO A 256 -0.12 4.86 -4.66
C PRO A 256 0.10 5.70 -5.92
N TYR A 257 1.14 6.52 -5.92
CA TYR A 257 1.55 7.29 -7.08
C TYR A 257 2.06 6.32 -8.15
N VAL A 258 1.21 5.99 -9.12
CA VAL A 258 1.62 5.24 -10.30
C VAL A 258 2.25 6.23 -11.26
N LEU A 259 3.58 6.29 -11.30
CA LEU A 259 4.30 6.87 -12.42
C LEU A 259 3.91 6.07 -13.67
N ASP A 260 3.09 6.65 -14.53
CA ASP A 260 2.86 6.12 -15.86
C ASP A 260 4.19 6.15 -16.62
N SER A 261 4.88 5.01 -16.64
CA SER A 261 6.14 4.80 -17.32
C SER A 261 6.00 4.68 -18.85
N SER A 262 4.82 4.98 -19.43
CA SER A 262 4.63 5.03 -20.88
C SER A 262 4.83 6.41 -21.51
N ALA A 263 5.01 7.47 -20.72
CA ALA A 263 5.21 8.84 -21.21
C ALA A 263 6.66 9.37 -21.18
N SER A 264 7.68 8.53 -20.89
CA SER A 264 9.08 8.99 -20.71
C SER A 264 10.07 8.57 -21.80
N ARG A 265 9.62 8.38 -23.04
CA ARG A 265 10.52 8.30 -24.21
C ARG A 265 10.00 9.11 -25.39
N GLY A 266 10.37 10.39 -25.44
CA GLY A 266 10.17 11.19 -26.65
C GLY A 266 10.02 12.69 -26.44
N LEU A 267 10.94 13.35 -25.73
CA LEU A 267 11.09 14.82 -25.83
C LEU A 267 12.36 15.13 -26.61
N GLY A 268 12.18 15.25 -27.92
CA GLY A 268 13.19 15.67 -28.88
C GLY A 268 12.50 16.22 -30.13
N ALA A 269 11.75 17.32 -29.98
CA ALA A 269 11.14 18.03 -31.11
C ALA A 269 10.81 19.50 -30.78
N GLU A 270 11.75 20.25 -30.23
CA GLU A 270 11.77 21.71 -30.41
C GLU A 270 12.70 22.04 -31.58
N PHE A 271 12.21 22.09 -32.83
CA PHE A 271 12.92 22.82 -33.90
C PHE A 271 12.05 23.08 -35.14
N LYS A 272 11.04 23.95 -35.04
CA LYS A 272 10.55 24.76 -36.19
C LYS A 272 10.04 26.13 -35.73
N LYS A 273 10.96 27.01 -35.29
CA LYS A 273 10.70 28.47 -35.31
C LYS A 273 10.95 28.96 -36.75
N LYS A 274 9.92 29.59 -37.35
CA LYS A 274 10.02 30.30 -38.63
C LYS A 274 11.09 31.39 -38.53
N LYS A 275 12.04 31.40 -39.48
CA LYS A 275 13.03 32.49 -39.66
C LYS A 275 12.29 33.78 -40.03
N LYS A 276 12.38 34.82 -39.19
CA LYS A 276 12.19 36.21 -39.61
C LYS A 276 13.57 36.79 -39.94
N SER A 277 13.71 37.31 -41.15
CA SER A 277 14.88 38.06 -41.61
C SER A 277 14.99 39.38 -40.84
N GLY A 278 16.20 39.68 -40.36
CA GLY A 278 16.53 40.92 -39.65
C GLY A 278 16.81 42.06 -40.61
N TRP A 279 15.76 42.71 -41.10
CA TRP A 279 15.88 44.08 -41.64
C TRP A 279 15.43 45.07 -40.57
N LYS A 280 16.29 46.05 -40.30
CA LYS A 280 16.09 47.11 -39.32
C LYS A 280 15.79 48.38 -40.09
N THR A 281 14.57 48.90 -39.98
CA THR A 281 14.21 50.24 -40.43
C THR A 281 13.88 51.12 -39.23
N VAL A 282 14.47 52.31 -39.26
CA VAL A 282 14.45 53.36 -38.23
C VAL A 282 13.45 54.43 -38.66
N GLY A 283 12.78 55.04 -37.67
CA GLY A 283 11.89 56.21 -37.83
C GLY A 283 10.42 55.83 -37.55
N ASP A 284 9.59 56.61 -36.89
CA ASP A 284 9.72 57.94 -36.31
C ASP A 284 8.61 58.08 -35.24
N THR A 285 8.78 59.03 -34.35
CA THR A 285 7.91 59.31 -33.20
C THR A 285 6.53 59.82 -33.60
N THR A 286 5.46 59.23 -33.06
CA THR A 286 4.23 59.99 -32.72
C THR A 286 3.51 59.34 -31.55
N THR A 287 3.44 60.08 -30.45
CA THR A 287 2.48 59.88 -29.35
C THR A 287 1.06 60.17 -29.84
N VAL A 288 0.13 59.22 -29.66
CA VAL A 288 -1.32 59.50 -29.60
C VAL A 288 -1.97 58.65 -28.51
N VAL A 289 -2.87 59.31 -27.79
CA VAL A 289 -3.60 58.91 -26.58
C VAL A 289 -4.94 58.22 -26.93
N SER A 290 -5.32 57.23 -26.10
CA SER A 290 -6.68 56.74 -25.78
C SER A 290 -7.56 56.04 -26.83
N SER A 291 -7.95 54.78 -26.58
CA SER A 291 -9.28 54.45 -26.01
C SER A 291 -9.48 52.92 -25.93
N ARG A 292 -10.10 52.45 -24.84
CA ARG A 292 -10.32 51.02 -24.51
C ARG A 292 -11.55 50.41 -25.19
N ALA A 293 -12.10 51.08 -26.20
CA ALA A 293 -13.33 50.69 -26.90
C ALA A 293 -13.08 50.01 -28.27
N GLY A 294 -11.84 50.02 -28.77
CA GLY A 294 -11.48 49.41 -30.07
C GLY A 294 -10.78 48.05 -29.99
N GLN A 295 -10.49 47.54 -28.78
CA GLN A 295 -9.81 46.25 -28.60
C GLN A 295 -10.80 45.07 -28.76
N ASP A 296 -12.02 45.21 -28.26
CA ASP A 296 -13.04 44.16 -28.35
C ASP A 296 -13.52 43.94 -29.80
N GLU A 297 -13.59 45.00 -30.61
CA GLU A 297 -13.91 44.89 -32.04
C GLU A 297 -12.76 44.28 -32.84
N ALA A 298 -11.50 44.58 -32.49
CA ALA A 298 -10.33 43.99 -33.13
C ALA A 298 -10.21 42.48 -32.81
N ASP A 299 -10.48 42.07 -31.57
CA ASP A 299 -10.45 40.66 -31.15
C ASP A 299 -11.62 39.86 -31.76
N ALA A 300 -12.78 40.47 -31.95
CA ALA A 300 -13.92 39.85 -32.65
C ALA A 300 -13.64 39.61 -34.15
N ILE A 301 -12.93 40.52 -34.82
CA ILE A 301 -12.53 40.36 -36.23
C ILE A 301 -11.43 39.30 -36.37
N LEU A 302 -10.51 39.18 -35.41
CA LEU A 302 -9.51 38.11 -35.38
C LEU A 302 -10.14 36.73 -35.11
N ALA A 303 -11.16 36.66 -34.26
CA ALA A 303 -11.89 35.42 -33.99
C ALA A 303 -12.73 34.94 -35.18
N SER A 304 -13.38 35.87 -35.90
CA SER A 304 -14.15 35.52 -37.12
C SER A 304 -13.24 35.10 -38.28
N ALA A 305 -12.10 35.77 -38.47
CA ALA A 305 -11.10 35.38 -39.46
C ALA A 305 -10.46 34.01 -39.17
N ALA A 306 -10.25 33.68 -37.88
CA ALA A 306 -9.76 32.37 -37.48
C ALA A 306 -10.78 31.25 -37.77
N ALA A 307 -12.07 31.50 -37.48
CA ALA A 307 -13.14 30.55 -37.78
C ALA A 307 -13.33 30.33 -39.30
N GLU A 308 -13.23 31.40 -40.10
CA GLU A 308 -13.31 31.30 -41.56
C GLU A 308 -12.09 30.56 -42.16
N SER A 309 -10.90 30.73 -41.58
CA SER A 309 -9.71 29.98 -41.99
C SER A 309 -9.77 28.50 -41.63
N ALA A 310 -10.37 28.15 -40.48
CA ALA A 310 -10.59 26.78 -40.07
C ALA A 310 -11.63 26.07 -40.96
N ALA A 311 -12.72 26.75 -41.30
CA ALA A 311 -13.73 26.23 -42.24
C ALA A 311 -13.16 26.06 -43.66
N ARG A 312 -12.25 26.94 -44.11
CA ARG A 312 -11.50 26.76 -45.37
C ARG A 312 -10.53 25.58 -45.32
N GLN A 313 -9.94 25.30 -44.17
CA GLN A 313 -9.08 24.12 -43.99
C GLN A 313 -9.89 22.82 -44.02
N GLU A 314 -11.05 22.77 -43.37
CA GLU A 314 -11.96 21.61 -43.45
C GLU A 314 -12.50 21.39 -44.87
N ALA A 315 -12.74 22.47 -45.63
CA ALA A 315 -13.14 22.36 -47.04
C ALA A 315 -12.00 21.85 -47.95
N HIS A 316 -10.76 22.24 -47.69
CA HIS A 316 -9.59 21.76 -48.46
C HIS A 316 -9.19 20.32 -48.11
N GLU A 317 -9.49 19.82 -46.90
CA GLU A 317 -9.23 18.43 -46.52
C GLU A 317 -10.28 17.43 -47.07
N ALA A 318 -11.41 17.91 -47.59
CA ALA A 318 -12.42 17.08 -48.25
C ALA A 318 -12.10 16.79 -49.75
N ASP A 319 -11.28 17.63 -50.40
CA ASP A 319 -11.04 17.57 -51.85
C ASP A 319 -9.69 16.91 -52.26
N ASP A 320 -8.81 16.57 -51.31
CA ASP A 320 -7.46 16.00 -51.56
C ASP A 320 -7.34 14.49 -51.24
N ALA A 321 -8.36 13.69 -51.56
CA ALA A 321 -8.26 12.23 -51.59
C ALA A 321 -7.85 11.75 -52.99
N PRO A 322 -6.75 10.97 -53.16
CA PRO A 322 -6.32 10.54 -54.48
C PRO A 322 -7.28 9.51 -55.09
N THR A 323 -7.77 9.83 -56.29
CA THR A 323 -8.58 8.96 -57.16
C THR A 323 -7.67 8.04 -57.99
N ILE A 324 -7.97 6.73 -58.03
CA ILE A 324 -7.40 5.77 -59.00
C ILE A 324 -8.57 5.01 -59.66
N GLU A 325 -8.68 5.16 -60.97
CA GLU A 325 -9.75 4.63 -61.84
C GLU A 325 -9.57 3.15 -62.24
N GLY A 326 -10.70 2.46 -62.47
CA GLY A 326 -10.77 1.20 -63.23
C GLY A 326 -11.88 0.25 -62.75
N GLY A 327 -13.09 0.36 -63.31
CA GLY A 327 -14.35 -0.17 -62.74
C GLY A 327 -14.90 -1.50 -63.29
N ILE A 328 -16.03 -1.92 -62.72
CA ILE A 328 -17.31 -2.37 -63.34
C ILE A 328 -18.34 -2.56 -62.19
N ILE A 329 -19.58 -2.21 -62.51
CA ILE A 329 -20.74 -1.88 -61.66
C ILE A 329 -21.44 -3.12 -61.07
N GLN A 330 -21.76 -3.11 -59.76
CA GLN A 330 -23.08 -3.54 -59.22
C GLN A 330 -23.25 -3.25 -57.71
N ASP A 331 -24.45 -2.84 -57.34
CA ASP A 331 -24.91 -2.45 -56.00
C ASP A 331 -24.82 -3.57 -54.94
N MET A 332 -24.17 -3.31 -53.79
CA MET A 332 -24.36 -3.93 -52.44
C MET A 332 -23.78 -2.94 -51.40
N GLU A 333 -24.53 -2.46 -50.38
CA GLU A 333 -24.69 -3.09 -49.06
C GLU A 333 -23.39 -3.68 -48.48
N ASP A 334 -22.95 -3.14 -47.33
CA ASP A 334 -21.97 -3.69 -46.38
C ASP A 334 -20.81 -4.55 -46.94
N ASP A 335 -19.63 -3.95 -47.15
CA ASP A 335 -18.36 -4.72 -47.24
C ASP A 335 -17.32 -4.20 -46.24
N ASP A 336 -17.47 -4.71 -45.01
CA ASP A 336 -16.41 -4.81 -44.02
C ASP A 336 -15.34 -5.75 -44.60
N GLY A 337 -14.23 -5.18 -45.10
CA GLY A 337 -13.15 -5.94 -45.72
C GLY A 337 -12.76 -7.17 -44.89
N GLY A 338 -13.15 -8.34 -45.42
CA GLY A 338 -13.18 -9.66 -44.80
C GLY A 338 -11.85 -10.10 -44.20
N GLY A 339 -11.68 -9.84 -42.91
CA GLY A 339 -10.70 -10.50 -42.08
C GLY A 339 -11.36 -10.97 -40.80
N GLU A 340 -11.25 -12.26 -40.50
CA GLU A 340 -11.77 -12.86 -39.27
C GLU A 340 -11.33 -12.04 -38.05
N ARG A 341 -12.31 -11.58 -37.27
CA ARG A 341 -12.09 -10.85 -36.02
C ARG A 341 -12.31 -11.80 -34.86
N MET A 342 -11.48 -11.67 -33.83
CA MET A 342 -11.61 -12.41 -32.57
C MET A 342 -12.85 -11.91 -31.81
N GLU A 343 -13.33 -12.69 -30.83
CA GLU A 343 -14.43 -12.29 -29.91
C GLU A 343 -14.13 -10.98 -29.14
N SER A 344 -12.85 -10.60 -29.05
CA SER A 344 -12.37 -9.35 -28.45
C SER A 344 -12.50 -8.13 -29.38
N GLY A 345 -12.91 -8.34 -30.64
CA GLY A 345 -12.94 -7.33 -31.69
C GLY A 345 -11.59 -7.07 -32.38
N ALA A 346 -10.54 -7.79 -31.98
CA ALA A 346 -9.20 -7.65 -32.58
C ALA A 346 -9.08 -8.45 -33.89
N ARG A 347 -8.51 -7.84 -34.94
CA ARG A 347 -8.09 -8.54 -36.17
C ARG A 347 -6.93 -9.52 -35.88
N ALA A 348 -7.00 -10.73 -36.42
CA ALA A 348 -5.92 -11.71 -36.29
C ALA A 348 -4.65 -11.24 -37.05
N GLY A 349 -3.47 -11.32 -36.41
CA GLY A 349 -2.17 -11.00 -37.01
C GLY A 349 -1.34 -9.94 -36.26
N LEU A 350 -0.12 -9.66 -36.76
CA LEU A 350 0.80 -8.68 -36.19
C LEU A 350 0.30 -7.26 -36.50
N GLN A 351 -0.26 -6.57 -35.51
CA GLN A 351 -0.79 -5.20 -35.68
C GLN A 351 0.26 -4.14 -35.33
N THR A 352 0.30 -3.06 -36.11
CA THR A 352 1.13 -1.89 -35.79
C THR A 352 0.51 -1.08 -34.64
N ALA A 353 1.33 -0.36 -33.86
CA ALA A 353 0.85 0.42 -32.72
C ALA A 353 -0.20 1.49 -33.09
N ALA A 354 -0.15 2.02 -34.31
CA ALA A 354 -1.16 2.95 -34.81
C ALA A 354 -2.52 2.26 -35.06
N GLN A 355 -2.50 1.01 -35.53
CA GLN A 355 -3.71 0.22 -35.78
C GLN A 355 -4.39 -0.20 -34.47
N THR A 356 -3.63 -0.55 -33.43
CA THR A 356 -4.18 -0.88 -32.10
C THR A 356 -4.76 0.37 -31.42
N ALA A 357 -4.09 1.51 -31.50
CA ALA A 357 -4.59 2.78 -30.95
C ALA A 357 -5.91 3.23 -31.61
N ALA A 358 -6.01 3.13 -32.94
CA ALA A 358 -7.24 3.44 -33.66
C ALA A 358 -8.40 2.50 -33.28
N MET A 359 -8.12 1.20 -33.07
CA MET A 359 -9.12 0.22 -32.63
C MET A 359 -9.64 0.52 -31.22
N VAL A 360 -8.76 0.86 -30.27
CA VAL A 360 -9.15 1.22 -28.90
C VAL A 360 -9.98 2.51 -28.89
N ALA A 361 -9.58 3.53 -29.63
CA ALA A 361 -10.34 4.77 -29.75
C ALA A 361 -11.73 4.56 -30.38
N ALA A 362 -11.85 3.64 -31.35
CA ALA A 362 -13.13 3.27 -31.93
C ALA A 362 -14.03 2.51 -30.94
N GLN A 363 -13.47 1.58 -30.16
CA GLN A 363 -14.20 0.88 -29.10
C GLN A 363 -14.67 1.84 -27.99
N GLU A 364 -13.86 2.80 -27.59
CA GLU A 364 -14.23 3.81 -26.60
C GLU A 364 -15.33 4.73 -27.11
N ARG A 365 -15.25 5.17 -28.38
CA ARG A 365 -16.33 5.94 -29.01
C ARG A 365 -17.64 5.16 -29.09
N ARG A 366 -17.58 3.87 -29.43
CA ARG A 366 -18.77 2.99 -29.47
C ARG A 366 -19.36 2.79 -28.08
N LYS A 367 -18.54 2.47 -27.07
CA LYS A 367 -18.98 2.35 -25.66
C LYS A 367 -19.55 3.65 -25.12
N LYS A 368 -18.95 4.80 -25.47
CA LYS A 368 -19.43 6.12 -25.06
C LYS A 368 -20.75 6.48 -25.74
N ALA A 369 -20.91 6.14 -27.02
CA ALA A 369 -22.16 6.31 -27.76
C ALA A 369 -23.26 5.39 -27.22
N GLU A 370 -22.92 4.14 -26.87
CA GLU A 370 -23.83 3.15 -26.29
C GLU A 370 -24.24 3.53 -24.85
N LEU A 371 -23.30 4.02 -24.03
CA LEU A 371 -23.61 4.62 -22.73
C LEU A 371 -24.49 5.87 -22.88
N ALA A 372 -24.23 6.74 -23.86
CA ALA A 372 -25.05 7.91 -24.10
C ALA A 372 -26.43 7.57 -24.70
N ALA A 373 -26.54 6.46 -25.44
CA ALA A 373 -27.80 5.92 -25.94
C ALA A 373 -28.61 5.27 -24.81
N PHE A 374 -27.95 4.53 -23.92
CA PHE A 374 -28.55 3.98 -22.69
C PHE A 374 -29.01 5.09 -21.73
N GLN A 375 -28.23 6.18 -21.63
CA GLN A 375 -28.59 7.35 -20.82
C GLN A 375 -29.77 8.12 -21.45
N ARG A 376 -29.82 8.20 -22.79
CA ARG A 376 -30.96 8.76 -23.51
C ARG A 376 -32.20 7.86 -23.44
N SER A 377 -32.07 6.54 -23.54
CA SER A 377 -33.19 5.61 -23.39
C SER A 377 -33.72 5.59 -21.96
N ALA A 378 -32.84 5.70 -20.95
CA ALA A 378 -33.23 5.87 -19.55
C ALA A 378 -33.95 7.22 -19.28
N GLN A 379 -33.70 8.26 -20.08
CA GLN A 379 -34.47 9.51 -20.06
C GLN A 379 -35.78 9.43 -20.87
N GLN A 380 -35.84 8.57 -21.90
CA GLN A 380 -36.98 8.41 -22.81
C GLN A 380 -38.02 7.38 -22.29
N GLU A 381 -37.63 6.49 -21.37
CA GLU A 381 -38.53 5.62 -20.59
C GLU A 381 -39.25 6.34 -19.42
N GLY A 382 -39.40 7.67 -19.50
CA GLY A 382 -40.22 8.47 -18.59
C GLY A 382 -41.73 8.39 -18.82
N THR A 383 -42.22 7.39 -19.58
CA THR A 383 -43.66 7.17 -19.85
C THR A 383 -44.09 5.72 -19.64
N GLY A 384 -43.44 5.02 -18.72
CA GLY A 384 -43.93 3.77 -18.12
C GLY A 384 -44.12 4.00 -16.62
N GLY A 385 -45.28 3.64 -16.07
CA GLY A 385 -45.70 4.02 -14.72
C GLY A 385 -44.63 3.85 -13.64
N GLU A 386 -44.35 4.93 -12.91
CA GLU A 386 -43.35 4.97 -11.84
C GLU A 386 -43.62 3.84 -10.82
N THR A 387 -42.64 2.95 -10.63
CA THR A 387 -42.71 1.91 -9.59
C THR A 387 -42.43 2.56 -8.23
N ILE A 388 -43.49 2.86 -7.50
CA ILE A 388 -43.45 3.51 -6.19
C ILE A 388 -42.96 2.50 -5.14
N TYR A 389 -41.70 2.62 -4.72
CA TYR A 389 -41.19 1.88 -3.56
C TYR A 389 -41.62 2.57 -2.26
N ARG A 390 -42.27 1.83 -1.37
CA ARG A 390 -42.73 2.30 -0.05
C ARG A 390 -41.97 1.60 1.06
N ASP A 391 -41.68 2.31 2.15
CA ASP A 391 -41.21 1.64 3.38
C ASP A 391 -42.33 0.85 4.08
N ALA A 392 -41.98 0.05 5.08
CA ALA A 392 -42.94 -0.70 5.91
C ALA A 392 -43.94 0.18 6.69
N SER A 393 -43.79 1.52 6.63
CA SER A 393 -44.72 2.51 7.19
C SER A 393 -45.58 3.21 6.12
N GLY A 394 -45.41 2.85 4.83
CA GLY A 394 -46.22 3.33 3.71
C GLY A 394 -45.73 4.63 3.06
N ARG A 395 -44.58 5.19 3.46
CA ARG A 395 -44.04 6.43 2.89
C ARG A 395 -43.26 6.12 1.61
N ILE A 396 -43.50 6.93 0.56
CA ILE A 396 -42.88 6.77 -0.77
C ILE A 396 -41.42 7.21 -0.67
N ILE A 397 -40.48 6.34 -1.08
CA ILE A 397 -39.04 6.62 -1.07
C ILE A 397 -38.54 6.73 -2.51
N ASN A 398 -38.03 7.91 -2.87
CA ASN A 398 -37.30 8.10 -4.12
C ASN A 398 -35.91 7.44 -4.02
N VAL A 399 -35.75 6.29 -4.69
CA VAL A 399 -34.53 5.46 -4.65
C VAL A 399 -33.29 6.21 -5.12
N ALA A 400 -33.44 7.08 -6.13
CA ALA A 400 -32.35 7.93 -6.62
C ALA A 400 -31.88 8.97 -5.59
N MET A 401 -32.82 9.61 -4.87
CA MET A 401 -32.50 10.58 -3.83
C MET A 401 -31.83 9.91 -2.64
N LYS A 402 -32.30 8.72 -2.22
CA LYS A 402 -31.72 7.97 -1.10
C LYS A 402 -30.31 7.45 -1.41
N ARG A 403 -30.03 7.07 -2.66
CA ARG A 403 -28.68 6.67 -3.09
C ARG A 403 -27.72 7.85 -3.18
N ALA A 404 -28.20 9.02 -3.63
CA ALA A 404 -27.41 10.25 -3.65
C ALA A 404 -27.13 10.77 -2.24
N GLU A 405 -28.12 10.69 -1.34
CA GLU A 405 -27.99 11.03 0.07
C GLU A 405 -27.05 10.06 0.78
N ALA A 406 -27.13 8.75 0.51
CA ALA A 406 -26.19 7.77 1.03
C ALA A 406 -24.75 8.01 0.54
N ARG A 407 -24.56 8.42 -0.73
CA ARG A 407 -23.22 8.78 -1.25
C ARG A 407 -22.66 10.03 -0.57
N LYS A 408 -23.49 11.07 -0.40
CA LYS A 408 -23.10 12.30 0.33
C LYS A 408 -22.82 12.03 1.81
N ALA A 409 -23.65 11.22 2.46
CA ALA A 409 -23.46 10.83 3.85
C ALA A 409 -22.21 9.96 4.05
N ALA A 410 -21.89 9.07 3.10
CA ALA A 410 -20.64 8.30 3.11
C ALA A 410 -19.41 9.20 2.91
N GLU A 411 -19.49 10.19 2.02
CA GLU A 411 -18.41 11.15 1.79
C GLU A 411 -18.20 12.08 3.00
N GLU A 412 -19.29 12.54 3.63
CA GLU A 412 -19.25 13.36 4.84
C GLU A 412 -18.74 12.54 6.04
N ALA A 413 -19.13 11.28 6.17
CA ALA A 413 -18.61 10.37 7.19
C ALA A 413 -17.11 10.07 6.97
N ALA A 414 -16.66 9.89 5.73
CA ALA A 414 -15.24 9.71 5.41
C ALA A 414 -14.41 10.97 5.73
N LYS A 415 -14.92 12.17 5.41
CA LYS A 415 -14.29 13.44 5.78
C LYS A 415 -14.26 13.65 7.30
N ALA A 416 -15.34 13.30 8.00
CA ALA A 416 -15.39 13.37 9.45
C ALA A 416 -14.44 12.37 10.11
N GLU A 417 -14.28 11.15 9.56
CA GLU A 417 -13.31 10.16 10.03
C GLU A 417 -11.86 10.63 9.80
N GLN A 418 -11.56 11.21 8.65
CA GLN A 418 -10.25 11.84 8.38
C GLN A 418 -9.98 13.00 9.33
N ALA A 419 -10.96 13.90 9.54
CA ALA A 419 -10.83 15.01 10.48
C ALA A 419 -10.66 14.53 11.92
N ALA A 420 -11.32 13.44 12.33
CA ALA A 420 -11.16 12.84 13.65
C ALA A 420 -9.75 12.23 13.82
N LYS A 421 -9.22 11.56 12.78
CA LYS A 421 -7.83 11.07 12.77
C LYS A 421 -6.83 12.22 12.84
N GLU A 422 -7.05 13.30 12.09
CA GLU A 422 -6.19 14.48 12.12
C GLU A 422 -6.28 15.27 13.43
N ALA A 423 -7.44 15.30 14.07
CA ALA A 423 -7.62 15.90 15.40
C ALA A 423 -6.92 15.11 16.51
N LEU A 424 -6.73 13.79 16.31
CA LEU A 424 -5.96 12.94 17.22
C LEU A 424 -4.43 13.13 17.06
N MET A 425 -3.97 13.72 15.95
CA MET A 425 -2.55 13.98 15.71
C MET A 425 -2.04 15.16 16.54
N GLY A 426 -0.82 15.05 17.07
CA GLY A 426 -0.20 16.11 17.86
C GLY A 426 0.12 17.36 17.04
N ASP A 427 0.14 18.53 17.67
CA ASP A 427 0.36 19.84 17.01
C ASP A 427 1.62 19.88 16.12
N VAL A 428 2.72 19.30 16.59
CA VAL A 428 4.00 19.24 15.84
C VAL A 428 3.86 18.34 14.60
N GLN A 429 3.11 17.25 14.69
CA GLN A 429 2.89 16.34 13.57
C GLN A 429 2.00 16.99 12.51
N ARG A 430 1.00 17.78 12.93
CA ARG A 430 0.14 18.55 12.03
C ARG A 430 0.92 19.63 11.27
N GLN A 431 1.74 20.41 11.96
CA GLN A 431 2.62 21.41 11.32
C GLN A 431 3.60 20.76 10.36
N ALA A 432 4.24 19.65 10.75
CA ALA A 432 5.17 18.93 9.87
C ALA A 432 4.49 18.37 8.61
N LYS A 433 3.24 17.89 8.72
CA LYS A 433 2.44 17.45 7.57
C LYS A 433 2.14 18.62 6.62
N GLN A 434 1.75 19.78 7.16
CA GLN A 434 1.47 20.98 6.38
C GLN A 434 2.73 21.50 5.66
N GLU A 435 3.86 21.62 6.36
CA GLU A 435 5.14 22.01 5.77
C GLU A 435 5.58 21.05 4.67
N ARG A 436 5.38 19.73 4.87
CA ARG A 436 5.69 18.72 3.86
C ARG A 436 4.80 18.85 2.62
N MET A 437 3.50 19.10 2.79
CA MET A 437 2.61 19.37 1.66
C MET A 437 3.03 20.62 0.89
N GLU A 438 3.37 21.69 1.60
CA GLU A 438 3.83 22.93 0.99
C GLU A 438 5.16 22.74 0.25
N GLN A 439 6.09 21.97 0.82
CA GLN A 439 7.33 21.57 0.14
C GLN A 439 7.08 20.74 -1.11
N LEU A 440 6.13 19.80 -1.09
CA LEU A 440 5.77 19.04 -2.29
C LEU A 440 5.14 19.94 -3.35
N ARG A 441 4.33 20.91 -2.92
CA ARG A 441 3.70 21.89 -3.81
C ARG A 441 4.73 22.85 -4.42
N SER A 442 5.67 23.35 -3.63
CA SER A 442 6.74 24.22 -4.12
C SER A 442 7.75 23.43 -4.96
N ALA A 443 8.06 22.18 -4.61
CA ALA A 443 8.93 21.31 -5.40
C ALA A 443 8.38 21.01 -6.80
N ARG A 444 7.05 21.06 -7.01
CA ARG A 444 6.46 21.00 -8.36
C ARG A 444 6.87 22.18 -9.23
N ALA A 445 7.10 23.35 -8.63
CA ALA A 445 7.46 24.59 -9.33
C ALA A 445 8.97 24.91 -9.25
N MET A 446 9.71 24.26 -8.34
CA MET A 446 11.12 24.53 -8.11
C MET A 446 12.01 23.95 -9.23
N PRO A 447 12.98 24.70 -9.77
CA PRO A 447 13.97 24.15 -10.70
C PRO A 447 14.88 23.13 -10.00
N LEU A 448 15.39 22.16 -10.76
CA LEU A 448 16.26 21.09 -10.23
C LEU A 448 17.53 21.63 -9.55
N ALA A 449 18.09 22.73 -10.05
CA ALA A 449 19.27 23.38 -9.49
C ALA A 449 18.91 24.77 -8.96
N ARG A 450 19.27 25.04 -7.70
CA ARG A 450 19.26 26.38 -7.13
C ARG A 450 20.51 27.12 -7.59
N THR A 451 20.35 28.32 -8.14
CA THR A 451 21.47 29.17 -8.59
C THR A 451 21.73 30.27 -7.57
N ILE A 452 22.80 31.04 -7.77
CA ILE A 452 23.12 32.20 -6.94
C ILE A 452 22.04 33.29 -7.06
N GLU A 453 21.24 33.27 -8.13
CA GLU A 453 20.15 34.21 -8.40
C GLU A 453 18.80 33.76 -7.79
N ASP A 454 18.74 32.62 -7.08
CA ASP A 454 17.52 32.13 -6.44
C ASP A 454 17.03 33.11 -5.37
N GLU A 455 15.83 33.66 -5.56
CA GLU A 455 15.25 34.71 -4.72
C GLU A 455 15.03 34.22 -3.29
N ASP A 456 14.50 33.01 -3.12
CA ASP A 456 14.21 32.41 -1.81
C ASP A 456 15.51 32.21 -1.02
N LEU A 457 16.56 31.70 -1.68
CA LEU A 457 17.88 31.51 -1.06
C LEU A 457 18.52 32.85 -0.66
N ASN A 458 18.40 33.86 -1.51
CA ASN A 458 18.93 35.19 -1.23
C ASN A 458 18.18 35.89 -0.11
N GLU A 459 16.88 35.65 0.04
CA GLU A 459 16.09 36.09 1.19
C GLU A 459 16.52 35.40 2.48
N GLU A 460 16.69 34.07 2.46
CA GLU A 460 17.20 33.30 3.60
C GLU A 460 18.58 33.81 4.07
N LEU A 461 19.51 34.03 3.13
CA LEU A 461 20.86 34.53 3.42
C LEU A 461 20.88 35.98 3.94
N ARG A 462 19.93 36.80 3.50
CA ARG A 462 19.74 38.16 4.03
C ARG A 462 19.18 38.14 5.45
N ASN A 463 18.33 37.18 5.77
CA ASN A 463 17.71 37.03 7.08
C ASN A 463 18.60 36.33 8.13
N GLN A 464 19.69 35.68 7.71
CA GLN A 464 20.59 34.97 8.61
C GLN A 464 21.33 35.94 9.55
N GLU A 465 21.11 35.78 10.85
CA GLU A 465 21.83 36.54 11.88
C GLU A 465 23.31 36.15 11.90
N ARG A 466 24.20 37.14 11.77
CA ARG A 466 25.65 36.96 11.85
C ARG A 466 26.16 37.42 13.21
N TRP A 467 26.93 36.55 13.88
CA TRP A 467 27.43 36.72 15.25
C TRP A 467 28.20 38.03 15.50
N ASN A 468 28.86 38.59 14.47
CA ASN A 468 29.67 39.82 14.58
C ASN A 468 29.14 40.98 13.73
N ASP A 469 27.84 41.04 13.42
CA ASP A 469 27.27 42.15 12.66
C ASP A 469 27.08 43.41 13.56
N PRO A 470 27.80 44.52 13.32
CA PRO A 470 27.64 45.75 14.09
C PRO A 470 26.25 46.38 13.96
N ALA A 471 25.58 46.18 12.82
CA ALA A 471 24.24 46.74 12.56
C ALA A 471 23.14 46.00 13.31
N ALA A 472 23.37 44.75 13.74
CA ALA A 472 22.41 43.95 14.49
C ALA A 472 22.03 44.59 15.83
N GLN A 473 22.94 45.36 16.44
CA GLN A 473 22.66 46.09 17.69
C GLN A 473 21.66 47.24 17.51
N PHE A 474 21.55 47.80 16.30
CA PHE A 474 20.68 48.94 15.99
C PHE A 474 19.33 48.52 15.42
N LEU A 475 19.28 47.40 14.69
CA LEU A 475 18.10 46.97 13.94
C LEU A 475 17.19 45.97 14.68
N THR A 476 17.70 45.26 15.70
CA THR A 476 16.94 44.18 16.34
C THR A 476 16.24 44.66 17.62
N THR A 477 14.90 44.57 17.64
CA THR A 477 14.15 44.55 18.90
C THR A 477 14.24 43.13 19.46
N LYS A 478 14.57 42.98 20.76
CA LYS A 478 14.72 41.67 21.40
C LYS A 478 13.41 40.87 21.30
N LYS A 479 13.33 39.94 20.34
CA LYS A 479 12.20 39.01 20.22
C LYS A 479 12.31 37.93 21.29
N THR A 480 11.19 37.65 21.96
CA THR A 480 11.11 36.50 22.87
C THR A 480 11.12 35.20 22.07
N ALA A 481 11.96 34.25 22.45
CA ALA A 481 12.07 32.97 21.76
C ALA A 481 10.75 32.19 21.90
N LYS A 482 10.19 31.74 20.78
CA LYS A 482 8.97 30.93 20.71
C LYS A 482 9.28 29.55 20.14
N SER A 483 8.52 28.54 20.56
CA SER A 483 8.58 27.18 20.03
C SER A 483 8.00 27.12 18.61
N LYS A 484 8.21 25.99 17.90
CA LYS A 484 7.53 25.72 16.62
C LYS A 484 6.00 25.83 16.72
N THR A 485 5.45 25.48 17.89
CA THR A 485 4.03 25.60 18.21
C THR A 485 3.61 27.02 18.66
N GLY A 486 4.49 28.02 18.56
CA GLY A 486 4.22 29.42 18.89
C GLY A 486 4.19 29.76 20.39
N ARG A 487 4.47 28.79 21.27
CA ARG A 487 4.44 28.96 22.72
C ARG A 487 5.77 29.57 23.21
N PRO A 488 5.79 30.37 24.28
CA PRO A 488 7.04 30.94 24.78
C PRO A 488 7.99 29.84 25.27
N LEU A 489 9.29 30.02 24.99
CA LEU A 489 10.37 29.18 25.47
C LEU A 489 10.95 29.72 26.78
N TYR A 490 11.62 28.85 27.52
CA TYR A 490 12.37 29.22 28.70
C TYR A 490 13.53 30.15 28.35
N THR A 491 13.78 31.14 29.21
CA THR A 491 14.76 32.21 28.98
C THR A 491 16.10 32.01 29.67
N GLY A 492 16.19 31.08 30.64
CA GLY A 492 17.41 30.79 31.37
C GLY A 492 18.34 29.78 30.67
N GLY A 493 19.45 29.47 31.34
CA GLY A 493 20.37 28.41 30.91
C GLY A 493 19.75 27.02 31.06
N PHE A 494 20.04 26.11 30.12
CA PHE A 494 19.52 24.75 30.13
C PHE A 494 20.57 23.77 29.61
N ALA A 495 20.49 22.51 30.02
CA ALA A 495 21.35 21.46 29.52
C ALA A 495 20.99 21.09 28.06
N PRO A 496 21.98 20.89 27.16
CA PRO A 496 21.71 20.46 25.81
C PRO A 496 21.11 19.05 25.80
N ASN A 497 20.29 18.75 24.80
CA ASN A 497 19.71 17.43 24.57
C ASN A 497 19.96 16.99 23.13
N ARG A 498 19.92 15.68 22.87
CA ARG A 498 20.12 15.10 21.54
C ARG A 498 19.23 15.71 20.44
N TYR A 499 18.05 16.20 20.82
CA TYR A 499 17.06 16.74 19.89
C TYR A 499 17.16 18.25 19.67
N GLY A 500 18.06 18.96 20.35
CA GLY A 500 18.19 20.43 20.27
C GLY A 500 16.93 21.20 20.72
N ILE A 501 16.06 20.57 21.50
CA ILE A 501 14.78 21.16 21.93
C ILE A 501 15.00 21.98 23.18
N ARG A 502 14.74 23.28 23.08
CA ARG A 502 14.77 24.18 24.24
C ARG A 502 13.61 23.89 25.20
N PRO A 503 13.80 24.00 26.52
CA PRO A 503 12.71 23.96 27.49
C PRO A 503 11.60 24.96 27.17
N GLY A 504 10.35 24.55 27.36
CA GLY A 504 9.21 25.47 27.27
C GLY A 504 9.12 26.37 28.50
N HIS A 505 8.34 27.45 28.43
CA HIS A 505 8.22 28.42 29.54
C HIS A 505 7.74 27.84 30.89
N ARG A 506 7.10 26.65 30.88
CA ARG A 506 6.60 25.98 32.10
C ARG A 506 7.64 25.09 32.75
N TRP A 507 8.77 24.89 32.10
CA TRP A 507 9.86 24.08 32.61
C TRP A 507 11.00 25.00 33.06
N ASP A 508 11.60 24.70 34.21
CA ASP A 508 12.62 25.52 34.87
C ASP A 508 14.04 25.27 34.36
N GLY A 509 14.20 24.42 33.34
CA GLY A 509 15.50 24.12 32.71
C GLY A 509 16.45 23.28 33.55
N VAL A 510 16.07 22.89 34.76
CA VAL A 510 16.88 22.05 35.66
C VAL A 510 16.74 20.59 35.26
N ASP A 511 17.88 19.97 34.94
CA ASP A 511 17.95 18.53 34.65
C ASP A 511 17.80 17.72 35.94
N ARG A 512 16.75 16.89 36.00
CA ARG A 512 16.44 15.95 37.08
C ARG A 512 16.45 14.49 36.60
N GLY A 513 17.00 14.25 35.40
CA GLY A 513 17.08 12.93 34.81
C GLY A 513 18.17 12.06 35.45
N ASN A 514 18.36 10.87 34.88
CA ASN A 514 19.39 9.92 35.27
C ASN A 514 20.80 10.25 34.73
N GLY A 515 20.99 11.42 34.10
CA GLY A 515 22.26 11.83 33.49
C GLY A 515 22.56 11.21 32.11
N PHE A 516 21.64 10.44 31.52
CA PHE A 516 21.85 9.75 30.24
C PHE A 516 22.27 10.68 29.10
N GLU A 517 21.65 11.85 28.95
CA GLU A 517 21.98 12.81 27.88
C GLU A 517 23.44 13.27 27.98
N LYS A 518 23.94 13.50 29.20
CA LYS A 518 25.33 13.87 29.46
C LYS A 518 26.28 12.74 29.05
N GLU A 519 25.98 11.51 29.45
CA GLU A 519 26.78 10.34 29.05
C GLU A 519 26.76 10.12 27.54
N TRP A 520 25.61 10.34 26.89
CA TRP A 520 25.46 10.23 25.44
C TRP A 520 26.37 11.23 24.70
N PHE A 521 26.40 12.50 25.12
CA PHE A 521 27.32 13.50 24.55
C PHE A 521 28.78 13.14 24.80
N GLN A 522 29.13 12.65 26.00
CA GLN A 522 30.50 12.21 26.29
C GLN A 522 30.92 11.02 25.43
N ALA A 523 30.04 10.04 25.23
CA ALA A 523 30.29 8.89 24.37
C ALA A 523 30.47 9.30 22.91
N ARG A 524 29.67 10.26 22.41
CA ARG A 524 29.82 10.81 21.07
C ARG A 524 31.15 11.53 20.89
N ALA A 525 31.51 12.43 21.82
CA ALA A 525 32.78 13.13 21.79
C ALA A 525 33.98 12.17 21.87
N ARG A 526 33.87 11.07 22.63
CA ARG A 526 34.88 10.02 22.67
C ARG A 526 35.02 9.32 21.31
N LYS A 527 33.90 8.98 20.67
CA LYS A 527 33.90 8.34 19.35
C LYS A 527 34.52 9.23 18.29
N ASP A 528 34.15 10.51 18.26
CA ASP A 528 34.70 11.46 17.29
C ASP A 528 36.21 11.65 17.54
N ARG A 529 36.66 11.77 18.81
CA ARG A 529 38.09 11.79 19.14
C ARG A 529 38.85 10.54 18.69
N ILE A 530 38.28 9.35 18.89
CA ILE A 530 38.92 8.10 18.44
C ILE A 530 39.04 8.08 16.93
N ARG A 531 38.01 8.53 16.20
CA ARG A 531 38.04 8.64 14.74
C ARG A 531 39.14 9.59 14.28
N ASP A 532 39.31 10.73 14.93
CA ASP A 532 40.35 11.70 14.59
C ASP A 532 41.74 11.11 14.84
N LEU A 533 41.95 10.42 15.97
CA LEU A 533 43.20 9.72 16.28
C LEU A 533 43.50 8.58 15.30
N GLU A 534 42.49 7.80 14.92
CA GLU A 534 42.63 6.72 13.94
C GLU A 534 42.99 7.28 12.56
N TYR A 535 42.41 8.43 12.18
CA TYR A 535 42.79 9.13 10.97
C TYR A 535 44.23 9.65 11.02
N GLU A 536 44.65 10.27 12.13
CA GLU A 536 46.04 10.70 12.32
C GLU A 536 47.02 9.51 12.22
N TRP A 537 46.72 8.38 12.87
CA TRP A 537 47.55 7.18 12.79
C TRP A 537 47.62 6.57 11.39
N GLN A 538 46.52 6.57 10.63
CA GLN A 538 46.50 6.09 9.24
C GLN A 538 47.31 6.97 8.28
N MET A 539 47.53 8.24 8.62
CA MET A 539 48.29 9.17 7.79
C MET A 539 49.78 9.22 8.18
N ASP A 540 50.12 8.72 9.37
CA ASP A 540 51.51 8.60 9.87
C ASP A 540 52.22 7.30 9.40
N GLU A 541 51.48 6.27 8.96
CA GLU A 541 52.00 5.10 8.21
C GLU A 541 52.07 5.37 6.70
#